data_AF-A0A2T7Q4P0-F1
#
_entry.id   AF-A0A2T7Q4P0-F1
#
_cell.length_a   1.000
_cell.length_b   1.000
_cell.length_c   1.000
_cell.angle_alpha   90.00
_cell.angle_beta   90.00
_cell.angle_gamma   90.00
#
_symmetry.space_group_name_H-M   'P 1'
#
loop_
_entity.id
_entity.type
_entity.pdbx_description
1 polymer ?
#
loop_
_entity_poly.entity_id
_entity_poly.type
_entity_poly.pdbx_seq_one_letter_code
_entity_poly.pdbx_strand_id
1 'polypeptide(L)'
;MTKRKPILTFIIYIILGLISESIIFFLFPFTGLGGIICYPLCIALSIAFGWTLFKMTKKEVAKGYIFLSFLCFLTVQSYLELKIHPQDFGGSPISQIGNFKKALANYDKIKFEDFGNLTKAEKVIYNFKYKDGQVAKKYFDTLYRQKQCDECL
;
A
#
# COMPACT_ATOMS: atom_id res chain seq x y z
N MET A 1 -17.98 25.95 -26.76
CA MET A 1 -17.09 24.92 -26.16
C MET A 1 -16.01 25.60 -25.35
N THR A 2 -16.03 25.45 -24.03
CA THR A 2 -15.05 26.05 -23.12
C THR A 2 -13.65 25.48 -23.39
N LYS A 3 -12.71 26.33 -23.84
CA LYS A 3 -11.27 26.02 -23.95
C LYS A 3 -10.75 25.69 -22.55
N ARG A 4 -10.89 24.44 -22.10
CA ARG A 4 -10.22 23.98 -20.87
C ARG A 4 -8.73 24.14 -21.09
N LYS A 5 -8.08 24.87 -20.18
CA LYS A 5 -6.65 25.16 -20.28
C LYS A 5 -5.91 23.84 -20.15
N PRO A 6 -5.19 23.35 -21.18
CA PRO A 6 -4.48 22.07 -21.12
C PRO A 6 -3.45 22.02 -19.98
N ILE A 7 -2.97 23.19 -19.55
CA ILE A 7 -2.13 23.40 -18.37
C ILE A 7 -2.82 22.92 -17.08
N LEU A 8 -4.14 23.09 -16.95
CA LEU A 8 -4.87 22.65 -15.76
C LEU A 8 -4.85 21.12 -15.63
N THR A 9 -5.03 20.39 -16.74
CA THR A 9 -4.96 18.92 -16.74
C THR A 9 -3.58 18.42 -16.36
N PHE A 10 -2.52 19.10 -16.82
CA PHE A 10 -1.14 18.80 -16.46
C PHE A 10 -0.90 18.99 -14.95
N ILE A 11 -1.29 20.15 -14.40
CA ILE A 11 -1.10 20.45 -12.97
C ILE A 11 -1.90 19.47 -12.10
N ILE A 12 -3.15 19.19 -12.46
CA ILE A 12 -4.00 18.23 -11.73
C ILE A 12 -3.35 16.84 -11.73
N TYR A 13 -2.80 16.40 -12.87
CA TYR A 13 -2.14 15.10 -12.95
C TYR A 13 -0.95 15.01 -11.98
N ILE A 14 -0.10 16.03 -11.94
CA ILE A 14 1.05 16.07 -11.01
C ILE A 14 0.59 16.02 -9.56
N ILE A 15 -0.42 16.81 -9.20
CA ILE A 15 -0.96 16.83 -7.84
C ILE A 15 -1.50 15.44 -7.46
N LEU A 16 -2.25 14.78 -8.34
CA LEU A 16 -2.76 13.44 -8.07
C LEU A 16 -1.66 12.39 -7.97
N GLY A 17 -0.59 12.49 -8.77
CA GLY A 17 0.59 11.63 -8.63
C GLY A 17 1.25 11.77 -7.26
N LEU A 18 1.46 13.00 -6.80
CA LEU A 18 2.01 13.27 -5.46
C LEU A 18 1.09 12.79 -4.32
N ILE A 19 -0.23 12.91 -4.49
CA ILE A 19 -1.20 12.38 -3.53
C ILE A 19 -1.14 10.84 -3.52
N SER A 20 -1.06 10.19 -4.68
CA SER A 20 -0.87 8.73 -4.80
C SER A 20 0.35 8.27 -4.02
N GLU A 21 1.49 8.91 -4.26
CA GLU A 21 2.74 8.62 -3.57
C GLU A 21 2.60 8.81 -2.04
N SER A 22 1.97 9.92 -1.62
CA SER A 22 1.72 10.19 -0.19
C SER A 22 0.88 9.10 0.47
N ILE A 23 -0.12 8.55 -0.26
CA ILE A 23 -0.93 7.43 0.22
C ILE A 23 -0.09 6.15 0.32
N ILE A 24 0.75 5.86 -0.67
CA ILE A 24 1.64 4.68 -0.65
C ILE A 24 2.60 4.77 0.55
N PHE A 25 3.19 5.94 0.77
CA PHE A 25 4.03 6.22 1.94
C PHE A 25 3.32 6.00 3.26
N PHE A 26 2.07 6.46 3.36
CA PHE A 26 1.26 6.28 4.57
C PHE A 26 0.92 4.80 4.82
N LEU A 27 0.59 4.05 3.77
CA LEU A 27 0.21 2.64 3.87
C LEU A 27 1.41 1.70 4.08
N PHE A 28 2.55 2.04 3.49
CA PHE A 28 3.77 1.24 3.54
C PHE A 28 4.94 2.09 4.04
N PRO A 29 4.92 2.46 5.34
CA PRO A 29 6.00 3.23 5.93
C PRO A 29 7.28 2.38 5.87
N PHE A 30 8.36 3.00 5.43
CA PHE A 30 9.70 2.40 5.39
C PHE A 30 10.66 3.23 6.23
N THR A 31 11.86 2.72 6.47
CA THR A 31 12.86 3.39 7.30
C THR A 31 14.04 3.84 6.43
N GLY A 32 14.39 5.15 6.47
CA GLY A 32 15.65 5.64 5.89
C GLY A 32 15.60 6.14 4.44
N LEU A 33 16.66 5.81 3.67
CA LEU A 33 17.04 6.45 2.39
C LEU A 33 16.08 6.17 1.21
N GLY A 34 15.32 5.08 1.28
CA GLY A 34 14.46 4.64 0.17
C GLY A 34 13.41 5.67 -0.25
N GLY A 35 12.88 6.42 0.71
CA GLY A 35 11.92 7.50 0.47
C GLY A 35 12.47 8.67 -0.30
N ILE A 36 13.76 8.94 -0.15
CA ILE A 36 14.44 10.04 -0.82
C ILE A 36 14.51 9.78 -2.32
N ILE A 37 14.50 8.51 -2.75
CA ILE A 37 14.57 8.13 -4.16
C ILE A 37 13.17 8.05 -4.79
N CYS A 38 12.13 7.72 -4.01
CA CYS A 38 10.77 7.52 -4.53
C CYS A 38 10.12 8.85 -4.96
N TYR A 39 10.24 9.92 -4.16
CA TYR A 39 9.69 11.23 -4.51
C TYR A 39 10.24 11.80 -5.84
N PRO A 40 11.57 11.84 -6.09
CA PRO A 40 12.11 12.26 -7.38
C PRO A 40 11.60 11.43 -8.55
N LEU A 41 11.44 10.12 -8.36
CA LEU A 41 10.96 9.22 -9.39
C LEU A 41 9.46 9.44 -9.67
N CYS A 42 8.64 9.61 -8.64
CA CYS A 42 7.23 10.01 -8.74
C CYS A 42 7.09 11.33 -9.50
N ILE A 43 7.92 12.34 -9.17
CA ILE A 43 7.92 13.64 -9.88
C ILE A 43 8.29 13.44 -11.36
N ALA A 44 9.35 12.68 -11.66
CA ALA A 44 9.79 12.43 -13.03
C ALA A 44 8.71 11.73 -13.86
N LEU A 45 8.06 10.69 -13.32
CA LEU A 45 6.95 9.99 -13.96
C LEU A 45 5.73 10.92 -14.14
N SER A 46 5.41 11.71 -13.12
CA SER A 46 4.30 12.66 -13.15
C SER A 46 4.47 13.70 -14.25
N ILE A 47 5.68 14.22 -14.43
CA ILE A 47 6.02 15.16 -15.49
C ILE A 47 5.92 14.46 -16.86
N ALA A 48 6.47 13.26 -17.02
CA ALA A 48 6.47 12.54 -18.29
C ALA A 48 5.05 12.19 -18.79
N PHE A 49 4.22 11.61 -17.91
CA PHE A 49 2.83 11.27 -18.24
C PHE A 49 1.94 12.50 -18.36
N GLY A 50 2.09 13.47 -17.45
CA GLY A 50 1.40 14.75 -17.54
C GLY A 50 1.69 15.45 -18.87
N TRP A 51 2.95 15.49 -19.31
CA TRP A 51 3.34 16.12 -20.57
C TRP A 51 2.74 15.42 -21.78
N THR A 52 2.63 14.10 -21.72
CA THR A 52 1.97 13.30 -22.76
C THR A 52 0.48 13.64 -22.85
N LEU A 53 -0.22 13.71 -21.71
CA LEU A 53 -1.62 14.15 -21.65
C LEU A 53 -1.80 15.58 -22.15
N PHE A 54 -0.88 16.48 -21.80
CA PHE A 54 -0.86 17.85 -22.30
C PHE A 54 -0.76 17.90 -23.82
N LYS A 55 0.14 17.12 -24.43
CA LYS A 55 0.24 17.03 -25.90
C LYS A 55 -1.04 16.47 -26.53
N MET A 56 -1.69 15.47 -25.92
CA MET A 56 -2.96 14.93 -26.39
C MET A 56 -4.08 15.98 -26.37
N THR A 57 -4.16 16.78 -25.30
CA THR A 57 -5.15 17.86 -25.20
C THR A 57 -4.95 18.96 -26.25
N LYS A 58 -3.72 19.16 -26.74
CA LYS A 58 -3.43 20.11 -27.84
C LYS A 58 -3.79 19.58 -29.23
N LYS A 59 -3.80 18.26 -29.44
CA LYS A 59 -4.08 17.61 -30.74
C LYS A 59 -5.57 17.38 -30.99
N GLU A 60 -6.46 18.06 -30.25
CA GLU A 60 -7.93 17.92 -30.34
C GLU A 60 -8.44 16.47 -30.21
N VAL A 61 -7.70 15.62 -29.49
CA VAL A 61 -8.13 14.25 -29.19
C VAL A 61 -9.45 14.28 -28.42
N ALA A 62 -10.36 13.36 -28.72
CA ALA A 62 -11.66 13.33 -28.06
C ALA A 62 -11.50 13.17 -26.54
N LYS A 63 -12.32 13.91 -25.78
CA LYS A 63 -12.23 14.02 -24.31
C LYS A 63 -12.27 12.66 -23.61
N GLY A 64 -13.06 11.70 -24.14
CA GLY A 64 -13.15 10.35 -23.59
C GLY A 64 -11.81 9.62 -23.63
N TYR A 65 -11.06 9.71 -24.74
CA TYR A 65 -9.74 9.11 -24.84
C TYR A 65 -8.73 9.78 -23.91
N ILE A 66 -8.76 11.11 -23.79
CA ILE A 66 -7.88 11.82 -22.85
C ILE A 66 -8.15 11.38 -21.41
N PHE A 67 -9.42 11.25 -21.02
CA PHE A 67 -9.80 10.78 -19.70
C PHE A 67 -9.38 9.32 -19.45
N LEU A 68 -9.58 8.44 -20.44
CA LEU A 68 -9.15 7.04 -20.34
C LEU A 68 -7.62 6.93 -20.22
N SER A 69 -6.88 7.70 -21.03
CA SER A 69 -5.42 7.77 -20.93
C SER A 69 -4.96 8.34 -19.59
N PHE A 70 -5.68 9.33 -19.05
CA PHE A 70 -5.40 9.88 -17.73
C PHE A 70 -5.50 8.80 -16.65
N LEU A 71 -6.60 8.05 -16.61
CA LEU A 71 -6.79 6.96 -15.65
C LEU A 71 -5.77 5.84 -15.84
N CYS A 72 -5.47 5.50 -17.10
CA CYS A 72 -4.49 4.48 -17.44
C CYS A 72 -3.09 4.87 -16.94
N PHE A 73 -2.62 6.08 -17.25
CA PHE A 73 -1.31 6.56 -16.80
C PHE A 73 -1.22 6.67 -15.28
N LEU A 74 -2.27 7.17 -14.62
CA LEU A 74 -2.30 7.23 -13.16
C LEU A 74 -2.19 5.82 -12.56
N THR A 75 -2.96 4.86 -13.09
CA THR A 75 -2.91 3.46 -12.62
C THR A 75 -1.52 2.83 -12.84
N VAL A 76 -0.94 3.03 -14.02
CA VAL A 76 0.40 2.52 -14.34
C VAL A 76 1.45 3.17 -13.45
N GLN A 77 1.37 4.48 -13.23
CA GLN A 77 2.27 5.22 -12.35
C GLN A 77 2.19 4.69 -10.92
N SER A 78 0.99 4.63 -10.33
CA SER A 78 0.81 4.10 -8.96
C SER A 78 1.28 2.65 -8.84
N TYR A 79 1.08 1.83 -9.87
CA TYR A 79 1.59 0.45 -9.89
C TYR A 79 3.12 0.39 -9.92
N LEU A 80 3.76 1.25 -10.72
CA LEU A 80 5.22 1.35 -10.77
C LEU A 80 5.77 1.82 -9.44
N GLU A 81 5.21 2.89 -8.86
CA GLU A 81 5.52 3.41 -7.53
C GLU A 81 5.44 2.28 -6.49
N LEU A 82 4.32 1.56 -6.42
CA LEU A 82 4.13 0.44 -5.49
C LEU A 82 5.15 -0.69 -5.69
N LYS A 83 5.56 -0.98 -6.92
CA LYS A 83 6.49 -2.07 -7.25
C LYS A 83 7.93 -1.74 -6.86
N ILE A 84 8.34 -0.49 -7.10
CA ILE A 84 9.71 -0.01 -6.84
C ILE A 84 9.86 0.54 -5.42
N HIS A 85 8.74 0.72 -4.70
CA HIS A 85 8.73 1.21 -3.34
C HIS A 85 9.59 0.32 -2.43
N PRO A 86 10.68 0.86 -1.87
CA PRO A 86 11.56 0.11 -1.01
C PRO A 86 10.84 -0.25 0.28
N GLN A 87 11.07 -1.47 0.76
CA GLN A 87 10.53 -1.97 2.01
C GLN A 87 11.63 -2.72 2.75
N ASP A 88 11.97 -2.25 3.94
CA ASP A 88 12.98 -2.90 4.78
C ASP A 88 12.44 -4.14 5.48
N PHE A 89 11.11 -4.22 5.69
CA PHE A 89 10.47 -5.28 6.47
C PHE A 89 9.23 -5.82 5.79
N GLY A 90 9.11 -7.16 5.73
CA GLY A 90 7.87 -7.83 5.33
C GLY A 90 7.69 -8.07 3.83
N GLY A 91 8.74 -7.87 3.02
CA GLY A 91 8.71 -8.06 1.56
C GLY A 91 8.08 -6.89 0.80
N SER A 92 7.96 -7.02 -0.52
CA SER A 92 7.39 -5.95 -1.36
C SER A 92 5.94 -5.62 -0.98
N PRO A 93 5.46 -4.38 -1.19
CA PRO A 93 4.07 -4.01 -0.84
C PRO A 93 3.03 -4.95 -1.49
N ILE A 94 3.27 -5.37 -2.73
CA ILE A 94 2.42 -6.34 -3.44
C ILE A 94 2.35 -7.69 -2.69
N SER A 95 3.49 -8.18 -2.21
CA SER A 95 3.53 -9.43 -1.43
C SER A 95 2.78 -9.29 -0.10
N GLN A 96 2.90 -8.14 0.57
CA GLN A 96 2.17 -7.84 1.80
C GLN A 96 0.67 -7.83 1.56
N ILE A 97 0.18 -7.13 0.53
CA ILE A 97 -1.23 -7.12 0.13
C ILE A 97 -1.74 -8.54 -0.11
N GLY A 98 -0.96 -9.36 -0.83
CA GLY A 98 -1.30 -10.76 -1.07
C GLY A 98 -1.41 -11.60 0.22
N ASN A 99 -0.48 -11.41 1.16
CA ASN A 99 -0.49 -12.09 2.45
C ASN A 99 -1.69 -11.67 3.31
N PHE A 100 -2.02 -10.37 3.34
CA PHE A 100 -3.22 -9.88 4.02
C PHE A 100 -4.50 -10.42 3.40
N LYS A 101 -4.58 -10.50 2.06
CA LYS A 101 -5.73 -11.09 1.38
C LYS A 101 -5.91 -12.57 1.73
N LYS A 102 -4.82 -13.35 1.75
CA LYS A 102 -4.85 -14.77 2.17
C LYS A 102 -5.26 -14.91 3.62
N ALA A 103 -4.69 -14.10 4.50
CA ALA A 103 -5.03 -14.11 5.91
C ALA A 103 -6.51 -13.78 6.13
N LEU A 104 -7.07 -12.82 5.38
CA LEU A 104 -8.49 -12.45 5.45
C LEU A 104 -9.39 -13.58 4.93
N ALA A 105 -8.99 -14.28 3.86
CA ALA A 105 -9.71 -15.45 3.39
C ALA A 105 -9.72 -16.60 4.41
N ASN A 106 -8.72 -16.65 5.30
CA ASN A 106 -8.62 -17.63 6.38
C ASN A 106 -9.19 -17.11 7.72
N TYR A 107 -9.89 -15.98 7.74
CA TYR A 107 -10.39 -15.33 8.96
C TYR A 107 -11.08 -16.30 9.95
N ASP A 108 -11.96 -17.16 9.45
CA ASP A 108 -12.72 -18.11 10.28
C ASP A 108 -11.85 -19.24 10.84
N LYS A 109 -10.81 -19.62 10.09
CA LYS A 109 -9.88 -20.71 10.46
C LYS A 109 -8.88 -20.28 11.53
N ILE A 110 -8.63 -18.98 11.68
CA ILE A 110 -7.73 -18.46 12.71
C ILE A 110 -8.35 -18.69 14.09
N LYS A 111 -7.81 -19.67 14.82
CA LYS A 111 -8.19 -19.96 16.21
C LYS A 111 -7.31 -19.18 17.18
N PHE A 112 -7.80 -19.10 18.42
CA PHE A 112 -7.14 -18.40 19.50
C PHE A 112 -5.77 -19.01 19.85
N GLU A 113 -5.69 -20.35 19.84
CA GLU A 113 -4.54 -21.14 20.29
C GLU A 113 -3.35 -21.07 19.31
N ASP A 114 -3.61 -20.74 18.04
CA ASP A 114 -2.61 -20.80 16.96
C ASP A 114 -1.69 -19.58 16.92
N PHE A 115 -1.87 -18.59 17.81
CA PHE A 115 -1.20 -17.28 17.73
C PHE A 115 0.31 -17.36 17.50
N GLY A 116 1.00 -18.30 18.18
CA GLY A 116 2.45 -18.48 18.03
C GLY A 116 2.88 -18.82 16.60
N ASN A 117 2.05 -19.59 15.88
CA ASN A 117 2.32 -20.11 14.55
C ASN A 117 1.76 -19.23 13.42
N LEU A 118 0.99 -18.19 13.75
CA LEU A 118 0.41 -17.28 12.75
C LEU A 118 1.48 -16.41 12.08
N THR A 119 1.28 -16.19 10.78
CA THR A 119 2.05 -15.19 10.02
C THR A 119 1.76 -13.77 10.54
N LYS A 120 2.63 -12.81 10.19
CA LYS A 120 2.44 -11.40 10.58
C LYS A 120 1.08 -10.85 10.14
N ALA A 121 0.62 -11.20 8.93
CA ALA A 121 -0.68 -10.79 8.42
C ALA A 121 -1.84 -11.41 9.21
N GLU A 122 -1.76 -12.71 9.52
CA GLU A 122 -2.77 -13.41 10.32
C GLU A 122 -2.81 -12.91 11.76
N LYS A 123 -1.68 -12.51 12.35
CA LYS A 123 -1.63 -11.88 13.69
C LYS A 123 -2.38 -10.56 13.76
N VAL A 124 -2.33 -9.74 12.71
CA VAL A 124 -3.12 -8.50 12.64
C VAL A 124 -4.61 -8.82 12.59
N ILE A 125 -5.00 -9.83 11.81
CA ILE A 125 -6.39 -10.25 11.68
C ILE A 125 -6.90 -10.92 12.96
N TYR A 126 -6.06 -11.71 13.61
CA TYR A 126 -6.29 -12.27 14.94
C TYR A 126 -6.62 -11.15 15.94
N ASN A 127 -5.80 -10.09 15.98
CA ASN A 127 -6.04 -8.96 16.87
C ASN A 127 -7.36 -8.25 16.56
N PHE A 128 -7.77 -8.21 15.28
CA PHE A 128 -9.07 -7.65 14.89
C PHE A 128 -10.24 -8.57 15.31
N LYS A 129 -10.09 -9.88 15.14
CA LYS A 129 -11.09 -10.92 15.47
C LYS A 129 -11.31 -11.04 16.97
N TYR A 130 -10.22 -11.10 17.74
CA TYR A 130 -10.22 -11.25 19.19
C TYR A 130 -9.91 -9.92 19.87
N LYS A 131 -10.52 -8.84 19.36
CA LYS A 131 -10.37 -7.40 19.65
C LYS A 131 -10.16 -6.98 21.12
N ASP A 132 -10.39 -7.89 22.04
CA ASP A 132 -10.19 -7.72 23.47
C ASP A 132 -8.79 -8.20 23.87
N GLY A 133 -7.84 -7.26 23.92
CA GLY A 133 -6.44 -7.51 24.32
C GLY A 133 -6.28 -8.17 25.70
N GLN A 134 -7.35 -8.25 26.49
CA GLN A 134 -7.38 -9.00 27.74
C GLN A 134 -7.25 -10.52 27.54
N VAL A 135 -7.82 -11.08 26.47
CA VAL A 135 -7.76 -12.53 26.24
C VAL A 135 -6.36 -12.92 25.77
N ALA A 136 -5.79 -12.17 24.83
CA ALA A 136 -4.41 -12.36 24.35
C ALA A 136 -3.39 -12.21 25.49
N LYS A 137 -3.55 -11.19 26.35
CA LYS A 137 -2.70 -11.00 27.54
C LYS A 137 -2.80 -12.19 28.52
N LYS A 138 -4.02 -12.66 28.79
CA LYS A 138 -4.26 -13.81 29.68
C LYS A 138 -3.64 -15.10 29.13
N TYR A 139 -3.64 -15.29 27.81
CA TYR A 139 -3.01 -16.46 27.18
C TYR A 139 -1.48 -16.38 27.17
N PHE A 140 -0.91 -15.19 26.91
CA PHE A 140 0.52 -14.95 27.07
C PHE A 140 0.98 -15.23 28.51
N ASP A 141 0.25 -14.74 29.51
CA ASP A 141 0.53 -15.02 30.92
C ASP A 141 0.44 -16.52 31.26
N THR A 142 -0.45 -17.26 30.59
CA THR A 142 -0.63 -18.71 30.81
C THR A 142 0.49 -19.53 30.15
N LEU A 143 0.86 -19.20 28.92
CA LEU A 143 1.97 -19.83 28.19
C LEU A 143 3.33 -19.57 28.86
N TYR A 144 3.54 -18.35 29.37
CA TYR A 144 4.78 -18.02 30.09
C TYR A 144 4.92 -18.83 31.38
N ARG A 145 3.81 -19.05 32.11
CA ARG A 145 3.79 -19.90 33.31
C ARG A 145 4.02 -21.37 32.98
N GLN A 146 3.41 -21.92 31.93
CA GLN A 146 3.65 -23.31 31.51
C GLN A 146 5.12 -23.54 31.15
N LYS A 147 5.72 -22.62 30.38
CA LYS A 147 7.13 -22.73 29.98
C LYS A 147 8.09 -22.67 31.17
N GLN A 148 7.79 -21.83 32.17
CA GLN A 148 8.55 -21.81 33.43
C GLN A 148 8.39 -23.10 34.25
N CYS A 149 7.22 -23.75 34.22
CA CYS A 149 7.01 -25.02 34.91
C CYS A 149 7.77 -26.18 34.23
N ASP A 150 7.86 -26.18 32.90
CA ASP A 150 8.60 -27.21 32.14
C ASP A 150 10.13 -27.07 32.28
N GLU A 151 10.64 -25.87 32.55
CA GLU A 151 12.07 -25.61 32.83
C GLU A 151 12.46 -25.85 34.31
N CYS A 152 11.49 -26.14 35.19
CA CYS A 152 11.71 -26.41 36.61
C CYS A 152 11.68 -27.91 36.99
N LEU A 153 11.47 -28.81 36.02
CA LEU A 153 11.54 -30.28 36.16
C LEU A 153 12.82 -30.82 35.50
#